data_AF-A0A241W0R3-F1
#
_entry.id   AF-A0A241W0R3-F1
#
_cell.length_a   1.000
_cell.length_b   1.000
_cell.length_c   1.000
_cell.angle_alpha   90.00
_cell.angle_beta   90.00
_cell.angle_gamma   90.00
#
_symmetry.space_group_name_H-M   'P 1'
#
loop_
_entity.id
_entity.type
_entity.pdbx_description
1 polymer ?
#
loop_
_entity_poly.entity_id
_entity_poly.type
_entity_poly.pdbx_seq_one_letter_code
_entity_poly.pdbx_strand_id
1 'polypeptide(L)'
;MPRILIILTAATVLIFGGMFYQYREQQKEADQLQLYQTVLLEKTELIFKQAQDADQPIQVNVTDPRLQGDYQVMANFVLSQMIQNAEARNAYIRQLKALDWDRFLDIDRLAADKKQDYKATADMLKNVHAAVESYAQKMQQFEQNSLEQAKNLPIESRYRHQLIQSLRESQQSDDSQALYALEQQSLAKADAIFLVLKNNKWEKKGKTFMFYEDAPLAQFNALYKEISALNQQMRQVTAENQEQIAEKL
;
A
#
# COMPACT_ATOMS: atom_id res chain seq x y z
N MET A 1 10.44 6.16 -15.43
CA MET A 1 10.74 6.39 -14.01
C MET A 1 10.33 5.15 -13.25
N PRO A 2 11.24 4.29 -12.77
CA PRO A 2 10.84 3.03 -12.14
C PRO A 2 11.02 3.11 -10.62
N ARG A 3 10.23 3.90 -9.89
CA ARG A 3 10.34 3.97 -8.40
C ARG A 3 9.01 4.27 -7.68
N ILE A 4 7.87 3.81 -8.20
CA ILE A 4 6.57 3.86 -7.51
C ILE A 4 6.25 2.45 -6.98
N LEU A 5 7.08 1.92 -6.07
CA LEU A 5 6.92 0.58 -5.49
C LEU A 5 7.19 0.56 -3.98
N ILE A 6 6.83 1.61 -3.26
CA ILE A 6 7.04 1.63 -1.80
C ILE A 6 5.77 2.11 -1.14
N ILE A 7 4.82 1.21 -0.98
CA ILE A 7 3.71 1.37 -0.04
C ILE A 7 3.39 -0.03 0.47
N LEU A 8 3.15 -0.15 1.78
CA LEU A 8 2.63 -1.32 2.49
C LEU A 8 3.58 -2.47 2.80
N THR A 9 4.00 -2.48 4.06
CA THR A 9 4.14 -3.72 4.83
C THR A 9 4.03 -3.51 6.35
N ALA A 10 3.71 -2.30 6.80
CA ALA A 10 3.88 -1.94 8.20
C ALA A 10 2.59 -2.10 9.04
N ALA A 11 1.44 -1.62 8.58
CA ALA A 11 0.24 -1.57 9.42
C ALA A 11 -0.26 -2.95 9.89
N THR A 12 -0.18 -4.01 9.08
CA THR A 12 -0.78 -5.31 9.42
C THR A 12 0.08 -6.14 10.39
N VAL A 13 1.39 -5.88 10.50
CA VAL A 13 2.28 -6.62 11.41
C VAL A 13 2.11 -6.15 12.87
N LEU A 14 1.81 -4.86 13.09
CA LEU A 14 1.61 -4.27 14.43
C LEU A 14 0.39 -4.80 15.17
N ILE A 15 -0.71 -4.94 14.46
CA ILE A 15 -2.02 -5.24 15.04
C ILE A 15 -2.01 -6.60 15.71
N PHE A 16 -1.27 -7.55 15.12
CA PHE A 16 -1.29 -8.94 15.53
C PHE A 16 -0.11 -9.34 16.42
N GLY A 17 1.04 -8.67 16.30
CA GLY A 17 2.17 -8.82 17.22
C GLY A 17 1.93 -8.13 18.58
N GLY A 18 1.36 -6.91 18.58
CA GLY A 18 1.09 -6.13 19.79
C GLY A 18 -0.02 -6.69 20.68
N MET A 19 -0.90 -7.54 20.15
CA MET A 19 -2.06 -8.10 20.87
C MET A 19 -1.72 -8.85 22.16
N PHE A 20 -0.48 -9.30 22.36
CA PHE A 20 -0.15 -10.26 23.41
C PHE A 20 0.95 -9.81 24.39
N TYR A 21 1.58 -8.65 24.20
CA TYR A 21 2.53 -8.11 25.18
C TYR A 21 1.84 -7.80 26.52
N GLN A 22 0.55 -7.45 26.48
CA GLN A 22 -0.22 -7.02 27.65
C GLN A 22 -0.60 -8.15 28.62
N TYR A 23 -0.39 -9.43 28.28
CA TYR A 23 -0.90 -10.57 29.06
C TYR A 23 0.12 -11.70 29.30
N ARG A 24 1.39 -11.34 29.55
CA ARG A 24 2.45 -12.26 29.99
C ARG A 24 2.21 -12.96 31.34
N GLU A 25 1.10 -12.71 32.03
CA GLU A 25 0.84 -13.25 33.38
C GLU A 25 0.18 -14.64 33.44
N GLN A 26 -0.22 -15.26 32.33
CA GLN A 26 -0.90 -16.58 32.37
C GLN A 26 0.00 -17.75 31.93
N GLN A 27 0.72 -18.33 32.90
CA GLN A 27 1.72 -19.39 32.72
C GLN A 27 1.23 -20.75 32.16
N LYS A 28 -0.08 -20.99 31.99
CA LYS A 28 -0.60 -22.26 31.43
C LYS A 28 -0.89 -22.23 29.92
N GLU A 29 -1.03 -21.04 29.32
CA GLU A 29 -1.21 -20.85 27.87
C GLU A 29 0.06 -20.34 27.17
N ALA A 30 1.14 -20.15 27.94
CA ALA A 30 2.38 -19.54 27.46
C ALA A 30 3.01 -20.31 26.27
N ASP A 31 2.98 -21.64 26.29
CA ASP A 31 3.58 -22.45 25.21
C ASP A 31 2.78 -22.36 23.90
N GLN A 32 1.45 -22.40 23.97
CA GLN A 32 0.58 -22.24 22.80
C GLN A 32 0.62 -20.82 22.26
N LEU A 33 0.70 -19.83 23.15
CA LEU A 33 0.87 -18.43 22.79
C LEU A 33 2.22 -18.18 22.10
N GLN A 34 3.31 -18.77 22.60
CA GLN A 34 4.64 -18.65 21.99
C GLN A 34 4.68 -19.33 20.61
N LEU A 35 4.04 -20.49 20.46
CA LEU A 35 3.87 -21.16 19.17
C LEU A 35 3.05 -20.31 18.20
N TYR A 36 1.95 -19.72 18.66
CA TYR A 36 1.14 -18.79 17.88
C TYR A 36 1.93 -17.60 17.37
N GLN A 37 2.69 -16.93 18.25
CA GLN A 37 3.54 -15.80 17.87
C GLN A 37 4.61 -16.19 16.86
N THR A 38 5.28 -17.33 17.09
CA THR A 38 6.33 -17.85 16.19
C THR A 38 5.75 -18.14 14.80
N VAL A 39 4.61 -18.84 14.73
CA VAL A 39 3.94 -19.14 13.47
C VAL A 39 3.51 -17.87 12.75
N LEU A 40 2.91 -16.91 13.46
CA LEU A 40 2.52 -15.64 12.85
C LEU A 40 3.73 -14.89 12.28
N LEU A 41 4.84 -14.82 13.02
CA LEU A 41 6.06 -14.15 12.56
C LEU A 41 6.61 -14.82 11.28
N GLU A 42 6.84 -16.14 11.31
CA GLU A 42 7.37 -16.89 10.17
C GLU A 42 6.49 -16.73 8.91
N LYS A 43 5.17 -16.83 9.07
CA LYS A 43 4.21 -16.69 7.97
C LYS A 43 4.13 -15.25 7.47
N THR A 44 4.22 -14.29 8.37
CA THR A 44 4.28 -12.86 8.04
C THR A 44 5.51 -12.54 7.21
N GLU A 45 6.69 -13.04 7.59
CA GLU A 45 7.92 -12.86 6.81
C GLU A 45 7.79 -13.47 5.40
N LEU A 46 7.17 -14.64 5.29
CA LEU A 46 6.88 -15.27 4.01
C LEU A 46 5.94 -14.42 3.14
N ILE A 47 4.85 -13.92 3.72
CA ILE A 47 3.91 -13.01 3.04
C ILE A 47 4.65 -11.76 2.58
N PHE A 48 5.42 -11.13 3.46
CA PHE A 48 6.23 -9.94 3.17
C PHE A 48 7.17 -10.17 2.00
N LYS A 49 7.93 -11.28 2.04
CA LYS A 49 8.90 -11.63 1.01
C LYS A 49 8.22 -11.84 -0.35
N GLN A 50 7.07 -12.53 -0.38
CA GLN A 50 6.32 -12.72 -1.63
C GLN A 50 5.69 -11.41 -2.11
N ALA A 51 5.18 -10.58 -1.21
CA ALA A 51 4.55 -9.31 -1.54
C ALA A 51 5.50 -8.30 -2.21
N GLN A 52 6.82 -8.46 -2.07
CA GLN A 52 7.81 -7.65 -2.79
C GLN A 52 7.73 -7.83 -4.30
N ASP A 53 7.38 -9.03 -4.77
CA ASP A 53 7.13 -9.29 -6.18
C ASP A 53 5.65 -9.09 -6.50
N ALA A 54 5.31 -7.91 -7.01
CA ALA A 54 3.93 -7.59 -7.36
C ALA A 54 3.44 -8.36 -8.61
N ASP A 55 4.31 -8.99 -9.41
CA ASP A 55 3.89 -9.69 -10.62
C ASP A 55 3.32 -11.10 -10.31
N GLN A 56 3.59 -11.64 -9.13
CA GLN A 56 3.12 -12.96 -8.71
C GLN A 56 2.06 -12.88 -7.59
N PRO A 57 1.07 -13.79 -7.57
CA PRO A 57 0.12 -13.86 -6.47
C PRO A 57 0.78 -14.43 -5.21
N ILE A 58 0.39 -13.92 -4.04
CA ILE A 58 0.88 -14.41 -2.76
C ILE A 58 0.26 -15.78 -2.46
N GLN A 59 1.11 -16.79 -2.29
CA GLN A 59 0.76 -18.17 -1.97
C GLN A 59 1.43 -18.57 -0.67
N VAL A 60 0.75 -18.31 0.44
CA VAL A 60 1.16 -18.72 1.78
C VAL A 60 0.04 -19.55 2.40
N ASN A 61 0.35 -20.78 2.82
CA ASN A 61 -0.59 -21.59 3.58
C ASN A 61 -0.73 -21.02 4.99
N VAL A 62 -1.92 -20.50 5.29
CA VAL A 62 -2.26 -19.88 6.57
C VAL A 62 -2.42 -20.91 7.70
N THR A 63 -2.74 -22.17 7.36
CA THR A 63 -2.87 -23.25 8.34
C THR A 63 -1.51 -23.80 8.72
N ASP A 64 -1.30 -23.98 10.02
CA ASP A 64 -0.07 -24.55 10.58
C ASP A 64 -0.42 -25.65 11.61
N PRO A 65 0.15 -26.86 11.48
CA PRO A 65 -0.16 -27.97 12.37
C PRO A 65 0.31 -27.75 13.82
N ARG A 66 1.18 -26.77 14.08
CA ARG A 66 1.62 -26.40 15.43
C ARG A 66 0.52 -25.68 16.23
N LEU A 67 -0.47 -25.09 15.56
CA LEU A 67 -1.56 -24.36 16.19
C LEU A 67 -2.82 -25.22 16.28
N GLN A 68 -3.54 -25.07 17.39
CA GLN A 68 -4.79 -25.79 17.64
C GLN A 68 -5.83 -24.85 18.27
N GLY A 69 -7.11 -25.22 18.15
CA GLY A 69 -8.22 -24.48 18.74
C GLY A 69 -8.27 -23.02 18.29
N ASP A 70 -8.55 -22.12 19.23
CA ASP A 70 -8.74 -20.70 18.95
C ASP A 70 -7.51 -20.03 18.32
N TYR A 71 -6.29 -20.43 18.69
CA TYR A 71 -5.05 -19.89 18.11
C TYR A 71 -4.92 -20.20 16.62
N GLN A 72 -5.37 -21.38 16.18
CA GLN A 72 -5.39 -21.72 14.76
C GLN A 72 -6.43 -20.88 14.01
N VAL A 73 -7.63 -20.74 14.57
CA VAL A 73 -8.70 -19.94 13.97
C VAL A 73 -8.28 -18.47 13.84
N MET A 74 -7.69 -17.91 14.90
CA MET A 74 -7.13 -16.57 14.88
C MET A 74 -6.04 -16.44 13.83
N ALA A 75 -4.99 -17.27 13.87
CA ALA A 75 -3.86 -17.18 12.94
C ALA A 75 -4.31 -17.28 11.48
N ASN A 76 -5.21 -18.22 11.18
CA ASN A 76 -5.80 -18.35 9.86
C ASN A 76 -6.51 -17.06 9.42
N PHE A 77 -7.30 -16.46 10.31
CA PHE A 77 -7.97 -15.20 10.04
C PHE A 77 -6.95 -14.08 9.80
N VAL A 78 -6.00 -13.86 10.73
CA VAL A 78 -4.93 -12.87 10.65
C VAL A 78 -4.20 -12.93 9.31
N LEU A 79 -3.63 -14.10 9.02
CA LEU A 79 -2.77 -14.31 7.85
C LEU A 79 -3.57 -14.19 6.56
N SER A 80 -4.85 -14.60 6.57
CA SER A 80 -5.72 -14.39 5.41
C SER A 80 -5.98 -12.91 5.15
N GLN A 81 -6.21 -12.11 6.19
CA GLN A 81 -6.37 -10.66 6.04
C GLN A 81 -5.07 -10.03 5.50
N MET A 82 -3.91 -10.45 6.01
CA MET A 82 -2.60 -9.97 5.54
C MET A 82 -2.38 -10.28 4.05
N ILE A 83 -2.65 -11.51 3.63
CA ILE A 83 -2.54 -11.92 2.22
C ILE A 83 -3.49 -11.10 1.35
N GLN A 84 -4.77 -10.95 1.75
CA GLN A 84 -5.75 -10.21 0.97
C GLN A 84 -5.39 -8.73 0.81
N ASN A 85 -4.89 -8.09 1.87
CA ASN A 85 -4.44 -6.70 1.83
C ASN A 85 -3.22 -6.54 0.90
N ALA A 86 -2.19 -7.36 1.11
CA ALA A 86 -0.98 -7.34 0.30
C ALA A 86 -1.27 -7.63 -1.19
N GLU A 87 -2.17 -8.58 -1.47
CA GLU A 87 -2.59 -8.91 -2.83
C GLU A 87 -3.42 -7.79 -3.47
N ALA A 88 -4.28 -7.10 -2.72
CA ALA A 88 -5.02 -5.95 -3.23
C ALA A 88 -4.05 -4.83 -3.68
N ARG A 89 -2.99 -4.61 -2.91
CA ARG A 89 -1.92 -3.66 -3.25
C ARG A 89 -1.09 -4.12 -4.45
N ASN A 90 -0.72 -5.40 -4.53
CA ASN A 90 -0.01 -5.93 -5.69
C ASN A 90 -0.88 -5.86 -6.96
N ALA A 91 -2.18 -6.12 -6.85
CA ALA A 91 -3.13 -5.96 -7.94
C ALA A 91 -3.20 -4.49 -8.42
N TYR A 92 -3.25 -3.53 -7.49
CA TYR A 92 -3.19 -2.11 -7.80
C TYR A 92 -1.90 -1.74 -8.57
N ILE A 93 -0.74 -2.20 -8.10
CA ILE A 93 0.55 -1.97 -8.78
C ILE A 93 0.55 -2.56 -10.19
N ARG A 94 0.06 -3.80 -10.36
CA ARG A 94 -0.05 -4.43 -11.68
C ARG A 94 -0.99 -3.64 -12.59
N GLN A 95 -2.08 -3.10 -12.06
CA GLN A 95 -2.99 -2.25 -12.81
C GLN A 95 -2.31 -0.96 -13.27
N LEU A 96 -1.57 -0.27 -12.40
CA LEU A 96 -0.80 0.93 -12.78
C LEU A 96 0.26 0.62 -13.85
N LYS A 97 0.95 -0.52 -13.72
CA LYS A 97 1.94 -0.98 -14.70
C LYS A 97 1.29 -1.29 -16.05
N ALA A 98 0.12 -1.94 -16.06
CA ALA A 98 -0.65 -2.19 -17.28
C ALA A 98 -1.15 -0.90 -17.95
N LEU A 99 -1.29 0.19 -17.18
CA LEU A 99 -1.60 1.52 -17.68
C LEU A 99 -0.35 2.32 -18.11
N ASP A 100 0.84 1.70 -18.15
CA ASP A 100 2.12 2.35 -18.47
C ASP A 100 2.40 3.59 -17.59
N TRP A 101 1.93 3.57 -16.34
CA TRP A 101 2.04 4.72 -15.43
C TRP A 101 3.50 5.08 -15.10
N ASP A 102 4.39 4.10 -15.02
CA ASP A 102 5.83 4.29 -14.81
C ASP A 102 6.52 5.06 -15.96
N ARG A 103 5.85 5.10 -17.12
CA ARG A 103 6.24 5.84 -18.31
C ARG A 103 5.48 7.18 -18.46
N PHE A 104 4.75 7.64 -17.43
CA PHE A 104 3.97 8.88 -17.50
C PHE A 104 4.75 10.09 -18.04
N LEU A 105 5.98 10.32 -17.58
CA LEU A 105 6.87 11.37 -18.08
C LEU A 105 7.93 10.87 -19.08
N ASP A 106 7.68 9.75 -19.75
CA ASP A 106 8.51 9.31 -20.87
C ASP A 106 8.38 10.31 -22.03
N ILE A 107 9.49 11.01 -22.31
CA ILE A 107 9.51 12.09 -23.30
C ILE A 107 9.27 11.60 -24.72
N ASP A 108 9.70 10.37 -25.05
CA ASP A 108 9.50 9.80 -26.39
C ASP A 108 8.02 9.48 -26.61
N ARG A 109 7.39 8.88 -25.59
CA ARG A 109 5.95 8.63 -25.58
C ARG A 109 5.16 9.93 -25.67
N LEU A 110 5.49 10.92 -24.83
CA LEU A 110 4.79 12.21 -24.79
C LEU A 110 4.99 13.02 -26.08
N ALA A 111 6.17 12.98 -26.70
CA ALA A 111 6.42 13.66 -27.97
C ALA A 111 5.63 13.02 -29.12
N ALA A 112 5.43 11.70 -29.09
CA ALA A 112 4.56 11.01 -30.04
C ALA A 112 3.07 11.34 -29.79
N ASP A 113 2.63 11.26 -28.54
CA ASP A 113 1.25 11.51 -28.13
C ASP A 113 0.83 12.98 -28.33
N LYS A 114 1.76 13.93 -28.17
CA LYS A 114 1.56 15.35 -28.52
C LYS A 114 1.06 15.55 -29.96
N LYS A 115 1.50 14.72 -30.91
CA LYS A 115 1.03 14.78 -32.32
C LYS A 115 -0.42 14.34 -32.47
N GLN A 116 -0.96 13.67 -31.45
CA GLN A 116 -2.34 13.19 -31.35
C GLN A 116 -3.12 13.93 -30.25
N ASP A 117 -2.74 15.17 -29.94
CA ASP A 117 -3.35 16.01 -28.90
C ASP A 117 -3.42 15.36 -27.50
N TYR A 118 -2.42 14.53 -27.20
CA TYR A 118 -2.28 13.85 -25.92
C TYR A 118 -3.43 12.89 -25.55
N LYS A 119 -4.09 12.31 -26.55
CA LYS A 119 -5.21 11.39 -26.32
C LYS A 119 -4.82 10.22 -25.41
N ALA A 120 -3.66 9.60 -25.64
CA ALA A 120 -3.25 8.44 -24.85
C ALA A 120 -2.92 8.81 -23.40
N THR A 121 -2.28 9.97 -23.16
CA THR A 121 -1.98 10.46 -21.81
C THR A 121 -3.24 10.86 -21.05
N ALA A 122 -4.23 11.46 -21.74
CA ALA A 122 -5.51 11.77 -21.12
C ALA A 122 -6.29 10.51 -20.71
N ASP A 123 -6.35 9.50 -21.59
CA ASP A 123 -6.97 8.20 -21.28
C ASP A 123 -6.24 7.48 -20.14
N MET A 124 -4.91 7.52 -20.13
CA MET A 124 -4.08 6.98 -19.05
C MET A 124 -4.43 7.62 -17.71
N LEU A 125 -4.39 8.96 -17.61
CA LEU A 125 -4.70 9.66 -16.36
C LEU A 125 -6.10 9.32 -15.86
N LYS A 126 -7.11 9.34 -16.75
CA LYS A 126 -8.48 8.93 -16.40
C LYS A 126 -8.53 7.52 -15.78
N ASN A 127 -7.84 6.56 -16.38
CA ASN A 127 -7.82 5.19 -15.90
C ASN A 127 -7.01 5.02 -14.61
N VAL A 128 -5.95 5.81 -14.43
CA VAL A 128 -5.16 5.85 -13.18
C VAL A 128 -6.00 6.40 -12.03
N HIS A 129 -6.74 7.50 -12.25
CA HIS A 129 -7.72 8.03 -11.29
C HIS A 129 -8.73 6.95 -10.87
N ALA A 130 -9.33 6.26 -11.84
CA ALA A 130 -10.28 5.18 -11.55
C ALA A 130 -9.64 4.01 -10.77
N ALA A 131 -8.37 3.67 -11.05
CA ALA A 131 -7.64 2.63 -10.33
C ALA A 131 -7.37 3.03 -8.86
N VAL A 132 -6.96 4.29 -8.62
CA VAL A 132 -6.72 4.84 -7.29
C VAL A 132 -8.00 4.86 -6.47
N GLU A 133 -9.10 5.35 -7.04
CA GLU A 133 -10.42 5.36 -6.39
C GLU A 133 -10.92 3.95 -6.07
N SER A 134 -10.80 3.03 -7.03
CA SER A 134 -11.22 1.64 -6.85
C SER A 134 -10.43 0.94 -5.74
N TYR A 135 -9.12 1.17 -5.69
CA TYR A 135 -8.26 0.65 -4.63
C TYR A 135 -8.67 1.19 -3.25
N ALA A 136 -8.94 2.49 -3.14
CA ALA A 136 -9.39 3.12 -1.91
C ALA A 136 -10.72 2.54 -1.41
N GLN A 137 -11.71 2.43 -2.30
CA GLN A 137 -13.00 1.83 -1.98
C GLN A 137 -12.86 0.38 -1.53
N LYS A 138 -12.02 -0.40 -2.23
CA LYS A 138 -11.74 -1.79 -1.86
C LYS A 138 -11.12 -1.89 -0.48
N MET A 139 -10.20 -0.99 -0.13
CA MET A 139 -9.57 -1.01 1.20
C MET A 139 -10.57 -0.65 2.31
N GLN A 140 -11.42 0.34 2.08
CA GLN A 140 -12.48 0.70 3.02
C GLN A 140 -13.49 -0.45 3.25
N GLN A 141 -13.91 -1.12 2.17
CA GLN A 141 -14.79 -2.29 2.27
C GLN A 141 -14.10 -3.47 2.96
N PHE A 142 -12.82 -3.69 2.66
CA PHE A 142 -12.02 -4.74 3.28
C PHE A 142 -11.93 -4.56 4.80
N GLU A 143 -11.69 -3.33 5.26
CA GLU A 143 -11.66 -2.98 6.68
C GLU A 143 -12.99 -3.26 7.39
N GLN A 144 -14.10 -2.84 6.79
CA GLN A 144 -15.45 -3.09 7.33
C GLN A 144 -15.76 -4.59 7.39
N ASN A 145 -15.49 -5.31 6.29
CA ASN A 145 -15.72 -6.75 6.21
C ASN A 145 -14.86 -7.53 7.21
N SER A 146 -13.61 -7.10 7.43
CA SER A 146 -12.70 -7.73 8.41
C SER A 146 -13.26 -7.62 9.83
N LEU A 147 -13.79 -6.46 10.22
CA LEU A 147 -14.43 -6.29 11.52
C LEU A 147 -15.68 -7.15 11.68
N GLU A 148 -16.54 -7.20 10.65
CA GLU A 148 -17.75 -8.04 10.68
C GLU A 148 -17.42 -9.53 10.74
N GLN A 149 -16.40 -9.98 10.02
CA GLN A 149 -15.92 -11.36 10.10
C GLN A 149 -15.36 -11.67 11.50
N ALA A 150 -14.54 -10.78 12.07
CA ALA A 150 -13.98 -10.95 13.41
C ALA A 150 -15.06 -11.10 14.49
N LYS A 151 -16.17 -10.36 14.39
CA LYS A 151 -17.34 -10.48 15.30
C LYS A 151 -17.98 -11.87 15.30
N ASN A 152 -17.85 -12.61 14.20
CA ASN A 152 -18.50 -13.90 14.01
C ASN A 152 -17.52 -15.09 14.10
N LEU A 153 -16.25 -14.85 14.45
CA LEU A 153 -15.27 -15.93 14.56
C LEU A 153 -15.62 -16.89 15.70
N PRO A 154 -15.52 -18.22 15.46
CA PRO A 154 -15.81 -19.25 16.45
C PRO A 154 -14.63 -19.44 17.42
N ILE A 155 -14.28 -18.37 18.12
CA ILE A 155 -13.25 -18.34 19.17
C ILE A 155 -13.87 -17.84 20.48
N GLU A 156 -13.19 -18.05 21.60
CA GLU A 156 -13.62 -17.53 22.88
C GLU A 156 -13.82 -16.01 22.85
N SER A 157 -14.81 -15.54 23.64
CA SER A 157 -15.22 -14.15 23.66
C SER A 157 -14.07 -13.18 23.99
N ARG A 158 -13.14 -13.59 24.86
CA ARG A 158 -11.96 -12.80 25.23
C ARG A 158 -11.06 -12.49 24.04
N TYR A 159 -10.74 -13.52 23.24
CA TYR A 159 -9.88 -13.39 22.06
C TYR A 159 -10.59 -12.61 20.96
N ARG A 160 -11.90 -12.83 20.81
CA ARG A 160 -12.71 -12.06 19.86
C ARG A 160 -12.71 -10.57 20.17
N HIS A 161 -12.88 -10.19 21.44
CA HIS A 161 -12.85 -8.78 21.85
C HIS A 161 -11.49 -8.14 21.57
N GLN A 162 -10.40 -8.84 21.88
CA GLN A 162 -9.04 -8.36 21.59
C GLN A 162 -8.83 -8.15 20.08
N LEU A 163 -9.17 -9.16 19.28
CA LEU A 163 -9.05 -9.09 17.82
C LEU A 163 -9.81 -7.90 17.23
N ILE A 164 -11.06 -7.69 17.63
CA ILE A 164 -11.88 -6.57 17.16
C ILE A 164 -11.26 -5.23 17.58
N GLN A 165 -10.77 -5.14 18.81
CA GLN A 165 -10.16 -3.91 19.32
C GLN A 165 -8.92 -3.54 18.51
N SER A 166 -8.03 -4.51 18.28
CA SER A 166 -6.81 -4.28 17.50
C SER A 166 -7.11 -3.93 16.04
N LEU A 167 -8.11 -4.57 15.43
CA LEU A 167 -8.57 -4.19 14.08
C LEU A 167 -9.10 -2.75 14.02
N ARG A 168 -9.80 -2.27 15.06
CA ARG A 168 -10.26 -0.87 15.13
C ARG A 168 -9.11 0.10 15.31
N GLU A 169 -8.17 -0.21 16.19
CA GLU A 169 -6.97 0.61 16.42
C GLU A 169 -6.14 0.76 15.14
N SER A 170 -6.07 -0.30 14.32
CA SER A 170 -5.47 -0.22 12.99
C SER A 170 -6.18 0.74 12.05
N GLN A 171 -7.51 0.67 11.99
CA GLN A 171 -8.30 1.52 11.06
C GLN A 171 -8.20 2.99 11.42
N GLN A 172 -8.04 3.26 12.72
CA GLN A 172 -7.87 4.60 13.26
C GLN A 172 -6.42 5.08 13.22
N SER A 173 -5.48 4.30 12.68
CA SER A 173 -4.11 4.76 12.49
C SER A 173 -4.07 5.89 11.45
N ASP A 174 -3.46 7.01 11.84
CA ASP A 174 -3.30 8.18 10.98
C ASP A 174 -2.51 7.86 9.69
N ASP A 175 -1.66 6.82 9.73
CA ASP A 175 -0.74 6.48 8.65
C ASP A 175 -1.42 5.97 7.38
N SER A 176 -2.47 5.16 7.51
CA SER A 176 -3.19 4.61 6.35
C SER A 176 -3.93 5.72 5.60
N GLN A 177 -4.49 6.67 6.36
CA GLN A 177 -5.14 7.86 5.80
C GLN A 177 -4.11 8.82 5.20
N ALA A 178 -2.97 9.00 5.86
CA ALA A 178 -1.88 9.85 5.38
C ALA A 178 -1.29 9.32 4.06
N LEU A 179 -1.04 8.01 3.92
CA LEU A 179 -0.53 7.41 2.70
C LEU A 179 -1.50 7.57 1.52
N TYR A 180 -2.80 7.39 1.76
CA TYR A 180 -3.80 7.63 0.72
C TYR A 180 -3.87 9.11 0.32
N ALA A 181 -3.82 10.02 1.28
CA ALA A 181 -3.81 11.46 1.01
C ALA A 181 -2.55 11.88 0.22
N LEU A 182 -1.40 11.28 0.50
CA LEU A 182 -0.16 11.50 -0.24
C LEU A 182 -0.25 10.98 -1.68
N GLU A 183 -0.88 9.82 -1.90
CA GLU A 183 -1.12 9.27 -3.24
C GLU A 183 -2.04 10.19 -4.06
N GLN A 184 -3.14 10.68 -3.47
CA GLN A 184 -4.02 11.65 -4.14
C GLN A 184 -3.29 12.96 -4.48
N GLN A 185 -2.44 13.45 -3.60
CA GLN A 185 -1.60 14.62 -3.88
C GLN A 185 -0.65 14.35 -5.04
N SER A 186 0.02 13.20 -5.06
CA SER A 186 0.93 12.79 -6.15
C SER A 186 0.20 12.77 -7.50
N LEU A 187 -1.01 12.22 -7.52
CA LEU A 187 -1.85 12.18 -8.72
C LEU A 187 -2.27 13.58 -9.18
N ALA A 188 -2.70 14.44 -8.27
CA ALA A 188 -3.04 15.84 -8.59
C ALA A 188 -1.83 16.62 -9.14
N LYS A 189 -0.62 16.36 -8.64
CA LYS A 189 0.61 16.94 -9.21
C LYS A 189 0.91 16.39 -10.60
N ALA A 190 0.64 15.11 -10.85
CA ALA A 190 0.78 14.54 -12.18
C ALA A 190 -0.18 15.20 -13.19
N ASP A 191 -1.44 15.42 -12.80
CA ASP A 191 -2.40 16.19 -13.61
C ASP A 191 -1.88 17.60 -13.91
N ALA A 192 -1.33 18.29 -12.90
CA ALA A 192 -0.77 19.63 -13.08
C ALA A 192 0.44 19.62 -14.03
N ILE A 193 1.33 18.62 -13.94
CA ILE A 193 2.44 18.46 -14.89
C ILE A 193 1.91 18.24 -16.31
N PHE A 194 0.89 17.40 -16.46
CA PHE A 194 0.28 17.16 -17.75
C PHE A 194 -0.32 18.43 -18.35
N LEU A 195 -1.01 19.24 -17.55
CA LEU A 195 -1.55 20.54 -18.00
C LEU A 195 -0.45 21.49 -18.46
N VAL A 196 0.68 21.55 -17.76
CA VAL A 196 1.84 22.35 -18.18
C VAL A 196 2.36 21.87 -19.53
N LEU A 197 2.52 20.55 -19.72
CA LEU A 197 2.98 19.98 -20.98
C LEU A 197 1.97 20.16 -22.12
N LYS A 198 0.68 20.10 -21.83
CA LYS A 198 -0.39 20.22 -22.84
C LYS A 198 -0.55 21.67 -23.32
N ASN A 199 -0.50 22.63 -22.40
CA ASN A 199 -0.85 24.02 -22.69
C ASN A 199 0.34 24.89 -23.13
N ASN A 200 1.56 24.37 -23.08
CA ASN A 200 2.77 25.15 -23.39
C ASN A 200 3.59 24.53 -24.52
N LYS A 201 4.31 25.39 -25.25
CA LYS A 201 5.24 24.93 -26.28
C LYS A 201 6.50 24.35 -25.64
N TRP A 202 6.79 23.11 -26.00
CA TRP A 202 8.04 22.43 -25.68
C TRP A 202 8.46 21.50 -26.81
N GLU A 203 9.74 21.18 -26.87
CA GLU A 203 10.30 20.18 -27.77
C GLU A 203 11.22 19.20 -27.03
N LYS A 204 11.42 18.03 -27.63
CA LYS A 204 12.35 17.04 -27.11
C LYS A 204 13.78 17.48 -27.43
N LYS A 205 14.59 17.69 -26.40
CA LYS A 205 16.05 17.84 -26.52
C LYS A 205 16.73 16.73 -25.73
N GLY A 206 17.17 15.69 -26.43
CA GLY A 206 17.68 14.48 -25.78
C GLY A 206 16.61 13.82 -24.90
N LYS A 207 16.85 13.73 -23.58
CA LYS A 207 15.90 13.19 -22.59
C LYS A 207 15.15 14.27 -21.79
N THR A 208 15.21 15.52 -22.23
CA THR A 208 14.66 16.68 -21.49
C THR A 208 13.62 17.44 -22.28
N PHE A 209 12.64 18.01 -21.57
CA PHE A 209 11.65 18.93 -22.12
C PHE A 209 12.31 20.31 -22.26
N MET A 210 12.51 20.78 -23.49
CA MET A 210 12.93 22.14 -23.74
C MET A 210 11.69 23.01 -23.94
N PHE A 211 11.37 23.84 -22.96
CA PHE A 211 10.32 24.85 -23.06
C PHE A 211 10.86 26.10 -23.75
N TYR A 212 10.00 26.82 -24.48
CA TYR A 212 10.35 28.06 -25.15
C TYR A 212 10.22 29.29 -24.25
N GLU A 213 9.57 29.13 -23.10
CA GLU A 213 9.31 30.19 -22.13
C GLU A 213 9.77 29.74 -20.74
N ASP A 214 10.29 30.68 -19.95
CA ASP A 214 10.84 30.39 -18.62
C ASP A 214 9.76 30.06 -17.59
N ALA A 215 8.58 30.68 -17.70
CA ALA A 215 7.46 30.47 -16.78
C ALA A 215 6.99 29.00 -16.73
N PRO A 216 6.65 28.34 -17.86
CA PRO A 216 6.25 26.93 -17.82
C PRO A 216 7.40 25.99 -17.45
N LEU A 217 8.65 26.33 -17.76
CA LEU A 217 9.82 25.57 -17.30
C LEU A 217 9.94 25.60 -15.77
N ALA A 218 9.80 26.77 -15.16
CA ALA A 218 9.81 26.93 -13.71
C ALA A 218 8.66 26.14 -13.05
N GLN A 219 7.45 26.23 -13.61
CA GLN A 219 6.29 25.50 -13.11
C GLN A 219 6.49 23.98 -13.21
N PHE A 220 6.96 23.47 -14.34
CA PHE A 220 7.25 22.05 -14.53
C PHE A 220 8.28 21.55 -13.50
N ASN A 221 9.39 22.28 -13.34
CA ASN A 221 10.46 21.90 -12.41
C ASN A 221 10.01 21.96 -10.95
N ALA A 222 9.16 22.92 -10.57
CA ALA A 222 8.58 23.00 -9.24
C ALA A 222 7.68 21.78 -8.95
N LEU A 223 6.76 21.46 -9.85
CA LEU A 223 5.87 20.30 -9.72
C LEU A 223 6.66 18.98 -9.66
N TYR A 224 7.71 18.84 -10.47
CA TYR A 224 8.56 17.65 -10.43
C TYR A 224 9.28 17.49 -9.07
N LYS A 225 9.78 18.59 -8.51
CA LYS A 225 10.37 18.59 -7.16
C LYS A 225 9.35 18.22 -6.09
N GLU A 226 8.12 18.73 -6.19
CA GLU A 226 7.04 18.40 -5.26
C GLU A 226 6.69 16.91 -5.30
N ILE A 227 6.57 16.30 -6.48
CA ILE A 227 6.38 14.84 -6.61
C ILE A 227 7.56 14.08 -5.98
N SER A 228 8.79 14.53 -6.19
CA SER A 228 9.95 13.92 -5.55
C SER A 228 9.91 14.00 -4.02
N ALA A 229 9.45 15.14 -3.47
CA ALA A 229 9.30 15.33 -2.03
C ALA A 229 8.17 14.46 -1.47
N LEU A 230 7.02 14.39 -2.14
CA LEU A 230 5.91 13.49 -1.78
C LEU A 230 6.37 12.03 -1.77
N ASN A 231 7.17 11.61 -2.75
CA ASN A 231 7.76 10.27 -2.79
C ASN A 231 8.71 10.01 -1.61
N GLN A 232 9.44 11.03 -1.14
CA GLN A 232 10.28 10.90 0.04
C GLN A 232 9.44 10.82 1.31
N GLN A 233 8.38 11.62 1.44
CA GLN A 233 7.45 11.58 2.56
C GLN A 233 6.77 10.21 2.67
N MET A 234 6.30 9.65 1.55
CA MET A 234 5.72 8.29 1.55
C MET A 234 6.71 7.24 2.05
N ARG A 235 8.00 7.36 1.69
CA ARG A 235 9.05 6.46 2.20
C ARG A 235 9.31 6.67 3.68
N GLN A 236 9.30 7.90 4.17
CA GLN A 236 9.50 8.22 5.59
C GLN A 236 8.36 7.67 6.43
N VAL A 237 7.11 7.95 6.08
CA VAL A 237 5.92 7.37 6.76
C VAL A 237 6.01 5.84 6.74
N THR A 238 6.45 5.23 5.64
CA THR A 238 6.64 3.77 5.57
C THR A 238 7.74 3.27 6.50
N ALA A 239 8.89 3.95 6.56
CA ALA A 239 10.05 3.57 7.36
C ALA A 239 9.83 3.80 8.86
N GLU A 240 9.25 4.93 9.24
CA GLU A 240 8.84 5.21 10.63
C GLU A 240 7.87 4.14 11.12
N ASN A 241 6.95 3.69 10.26
CA ASN A 241 6.07 2.58 10.62
C ASN A 241 6.84 1.26 10.79
N GLN A 242 7.85 0.98 9.96
CA GLN A 242 8.73 -0.19 10.12
C GLN A 242 9.58 -0.13 11.41
N GLU A 243 10.03 1.04 11.83
CA GLU A 243 10.80 1.22 13.05
C GLU A 243 9.92 1.12 14.30
N GLN A 244 8.75 1.78 14.29
CA GLN A 244 7.74 1.61 15.34
C GLN A 244 7.27 0.15 15.47
N ILE A 245 7.35 -0.62 14.37
CA ILE A 245 7.13 -2.07 14.39
C ILE A 245 8.26 -2.81 15.06
N ALA A 246 9.49 -2.56 14.66
CA ALA A 246 10.66 -3.23 15.21
C ALA A 246 10.81 -2.97 16.73
N GLU A 247 10.40 -1.78 17.21
CA GLU A 247 10.41 -1.46 18.65
C GLU A 247 9.27 -2.11 19.46
N LYS A 248 8.19 -2.52 18.79
CA LYS A 248 7.01 -3.16 19.42
C LYS A 248 7.03 -4.69 19.34
N LEU A 249 7.97 -5.28 18.59
CA LEU A 249 8.26 -6.72 18.52
C LEU A 249 9.23 -7.13 19.64
#